data_AF-A0A432HDW8-F1
#
_entry.id   AF-A0A432HDW8-F1
#
_cell.length_a   1.000
_cell.length_b   1.000
_cell.length_c   1.000
_cell.angle_alpha   90.00
_cell.angle_beta   90.00
_cell.angle_gamma   90.00
#
_symmetry.space_group_name_H-M   'P 1'
#
loop_
_entity.id
_entity.type
_entity.pdbx_description
1 polymer ?
#
loop_
_entity_poly.entity_id
_entity_poly.type
_entity_poly.pdbx_seq_one_letter_code
_entity_poly.pdbx_strand_id
1 'polypeptide(L)'
;MLGSKGGYLAALLDRMLGPDGAVTIIEPHDEVLLHTTERLEMHDSIGLLRVLPPEALEGWDGLNRRVDRVLVTGAVRMLPPEIEAMVEEGGFVLGPFGGPVHQRLLKREKQGDEWFDTDLGGVVFGPMDLNESERSPLDPHSLADHLEDILGLMSEVIDIEDEALNRLEGLITSLRELPPDLPPLDEDSTEDEILEHPVMELLLMEMEWLGPMWPLFGEYLPIELANPGSPDDEEPGMAGGHEDLVP
;
A
#
# COMPACT_ATOMS: atom_id res chain seq x y z
N MET A 1 11.29 9.96 -7.42
CA MET A 1 10.18 9.02 -7.61
C MET A 1 10.38 7.86 -6.66
N LEU A 2 9.33 7.39 -6.02
CA LEU A 2 9.30 6.17 -5.23
C LEU A 2 8.53 5.10 -6.03
N GLY A 3 9.18 3.98 -6.28
CA GLY A 3 8.72 2.97 -7.22
C GLY A 3 9.06 3.32 -8.67
N SER A 4 9.69 2.38 -9.35
CA SER A 4 10.10 2.50 -10.75
C SER A 4 9.16 1.79 -11.71
N LYS A 5 8.55 0.67 -11.28
CA LYS A 5 7.79 -0.26 -12.12
C LYS A 5 8.59 -0.63 -13.38
N GLY A 6 8.12 -0.24 -14.57
CA GLY A 6 8.84 -0.43 -15.84
C GLY A 6 9.67 0.76 -16.31
N GLY A 7 9.81 1.82 -15.50
CA GLY A 7 10.56 3.04 -15.86
C GLY A 7 9.83 4.03 -16.79
N TYR A 8 8.62 3.69 -17.26
CA TYR A 8 7.86 4.51 -18.22
C TYR A 8 7.65 5.96 -17.76
N LEU A 9 7.14 6.15 -16.54
CA LEU A 9 6.88 7.49 -16.01
C LEU A 9 8.18 8.29 -15.82
N ALA A 10 9.29 7.62 -15.47
CA ALA A 10 10.58 8.27 -15.33
C ALA A 10 11.13 8.78 -16.68
N ALA A 11 10.99 7.99 -17.74
CA ALA A 11 11.36 8.39 -19.10
C ALA A 11 10.50 9.58 -19.60
N LEU A 12 9.21 9.61 -19.26
CA LEU A 12 8.34 10.75 -19.56
C LEU A 12 8.79 12.02 -18.82
N LEU A 13 9.09 11.90 -17.52
CA LEU A 13 9.57 13.03 -16.72
C LEU A 13 10.90 13.57 -17.24
N ASP A 14 11.84 12.69 -17.57
CA ASP A 14 13.11 13.08 -18.20
C ASP A 14 12.86 13.93 -19.45
N ARG A 15 11.91 13.51 -20.30
CA ARG A 15 11.53 14.27 -21.50
C ARG A 15 10.89 15.62 -21.20
N MET A 16 10.07 15.70 -20.16
CA MET A 16 9.35 16.91 -19.75
C MET A 16 10.25 17.94 -19.07
N LEU A 17 11.20 17.47 -18.26
CA LEU A 17 12.12 18.33 -17.52
C LEU A 17 13.25 18.85 -18.43
N GLY A 18 13.66 18.06 -19.43
CA GLY A 18 14.67 18.47 -20.39
C GLY A 18 16.11 18.40 -19.84
N PRO A 19 17.08 19.05 -20.50
CA PRO A 19 18.51 18.85 -20.24
C PRO A 19 18.98 19.25 -18.83
N ASP A 20 18.33 20.25 -18.23
CA ASP A 20 18.63 20.72 -16.87
C ASP A 20 17.84 19.95 -15.80
N GLY A 21 16.99 19.01 -16.23
CA GLY A 21 16.17 18.17 -15.38
C GLY A 21 16.92 17.03 -14.72
N ALA A 22 16.44 16.61 -13.55
CA ALA A 22 16.92 15.40 -12.89
C ALA A 22 15.75 14.55 -12.37
N VAL A 23 15.78 13.26 -12.68
CA VAL A 23 14.86 12.25 -12.16
C VAL A 23 15.68 11.21 -11.41
N THR A 24 15.46 11.14 -10.10
CA THR A 24 15.99 10.05 -9.26
C THR A 24 14.84 9.13 -8.89
N ILE A 25 15.01 7.84 -9.12
CA ILE A 25 14.06 6.78 -8.79
C ILE A 25 14.64 5.98 -7.64
N ILE A 26 13.82 5.76 -6.62
CA ILE A 26 14.11 4.85 -5.51
C ILE A 26 13.21 3.64 -5.70
N GLU A 27 13.81 2.46 -5.88
CA GLU A 27 13.11 1.20 -6.10
C GLU A 27 13.51 0.20 -5.01
N PRO A 28 12.58 -0.18 -4.10
CA PRO A 28 12.88 -1.10 -3.01
C PRO A 28 13.06 -2.55 -3.44
N HIS A 29 12.53 -2.98 -4.60
CA HIS A 29 12.61 -4.38 -5.00
C HIS A 29 13.76 -4.63 -5.99
N ASP A 30 14.72 -5.48 -5.62
CA ASP A 30 15.94 -5.74 -6.39
C ASP A 30 15.68 -6.15 -7.83
N GLU A 31 14.72 -7.04 -8.08
CA GLU A 31 14.40 -7.49 -9.44
C GLU A 31 13.80 -6.36 -10.29
N VAL A 32 12.98 -5.50 -9.70
CA VAL A 32 12.34 -4.36 -10.39
C VAL A 32 13.38 -3.27 -10.63
N LEU A 33 14.29 -3.05 -9.68
CA LEU A 33 15.42 -2.14 -9.80
C LEU A 33 16.32 -2.54 -10.96
N LEU A 34 16.72 -3.82 -11.02
CA LEU A 34 17.54 -4.35 -12.10
C LEU A 34 16.83 -4.18 -13.45
N HIS A 35 15.59 -4.63 -13.54
CA HIS A 35 14.77 -4.50 -14.75
C HIS A 35 14.68 -3.05 -15.24
N THR A 36 14.36 -2.13 -14.33
CA THR A 36 14.21 -0.71 -14.66
C THR A 36 15.54 -0.11 -15.11
N THR A 37 16.64 -0.47 -14.44
CA THR A 37 17.98 -0.01 -14.81
C THR A 37 18.32 -0.42 -16.23
N GLU A 38 18.15 -1.71 -16.57
CA GLU A 38 18.38 -2.23 -17.93
C GLU A 38 17.49 -1.54 -18.99
N ARG A 39 16.22 -1.29 -18.65
CA ARG A 39 15.29 -0.59 -19.56
C ARG A 39 15.69 0.86 -19.81
N LEU A 40 16.13 1.57 -18.76
CA LEU A 40 16.50 2.98 -18.85
C LEU A 40 17.91 3.18 -19.44
N GLU A 41 18.79 2.20 -19.39
CA GLU A 41 20.07 2.23 -20.14
C GLU A 41 19.85 2.29 -21.66
N MET A 42 18.76 1.71 -22.15
CA MET A 42 18.37 1.78 -23.56
C MET A 42 17.59 3.06 -23.91
N HIS A 43 17.22 3.87 -22.92
CA HIS A 43 16.50 5.13 -23.11
C HIS A 43 17.49 6.28 -23.39
N ASP A 44 17.21 7.06 -24.44
CA ASP A 44 18.01 8.24 -24.80
C ASP A 44 17.69 9.39 -23.84
N SER A 45 18.33 9.35 -22.67
CA SER A 45 18.10 10.27 -21.56
C SER A 45 18.50 11.69 -21.94
N ILE A 46 17.63 12.66 -21.66
CA ILE A 46 17.87 14.07 -22.00
C ILE A 46 18.56 14.79 -20.85
N GLY A 47 18.06 14.60 -19.64
CA GLY A 47 18.62 15.12 -18.41
C GLY A 47 19.31 14.02 -17.63
N LEU A 48 19.31 14.18 -16.31
CA LEU A 48 19.93 13.25 -15.40
C LEU A 48 18.93 12.22 -14.87
N LEU A 49 19.05 10.98 -15.33
CA LEU A 49 18.20 9.86 -14.91
C LEU A 49 19.00 8.86 -14.07
N ARG A 50 18.51 8.51 -12.88
CA ARG A 50 19.15 7.56 -11.98
C ARG A 50 18.14 6.65 -11.29
N VAL A 51 18.49 5.37 -11.18
CA VAL A 51 17.76 4.37 -10.39
C VAL A 51 18.65 3.95 -9.23
N LEU A 52 18.12 3.96 -8.01
CA LEU A 52 18.86 3.69 -6.79
C LEU A 52 18.03 2.79 -5.86
N PRO A 53 18.68 1.92 -5.08
CA PRO A 53 18.01 1.20 -4.00
C PRO A 53 17.81 2.13 -2.78
N PRO A 54 16.94 1.78 -1.81
CA PRO A 54 16.67 2.61 -0.64
C PRO A 54 17.91 2.90 0.21
N GLU A 55 18.84 1.96 0.35
CA GLU A 55 20.07 2.10 1.15
C GLU A 55 20.99 3.18 0.57
N ALA A 56 20.85 3.49 -0.72
CA ALA A 56 21.62 4.57 -1.34
C ALA A 56 21.21 5.95 -0.83
N LEU A 57 20.07 6.08 -0.12
CA LEU A 57 19.63 7.31 0.55
C LEU A 57 20.33 7.52 1.90
N GLU A 58 20.97 6.49 2.47
CA GLU A 58 21.73 6.63 3.72
C GLU A 58 22.80 7.74 3.57
N GLY A 59 22.73 8.75 4.43
CA GLY A 59 23.62 9.91 4.40
C GLY A 59 23.20 11.06 3.47
N TRP A 60 22.02 11.00 2.83
CA TRP A 60 21.48 12.11 2.04
C TRP A 60 20.93 13.25 2.91
N ASP A 61 20.50 12.92 4.12
CA ASP A 61 20.07 13.84 5.19
C ASP A 61 21.07 14.98 5.43
N GLY A 62 22.38 14.68 5.43
CA GLY A 62 23.45 15.64 5.64
C GLY A 62 23.95 16.37 4.39
N LEU A 63 23.58 15.91 3.19
CA LEU A 63 24.10 16.42 1.91
C LEU A 63 23.30 17.59 1.33
N ASN A 64 22.28 18.08 2.05
CA ASN A 64 21.39 19.15 1.62
C ASN A 64 20.77 18.87 0.24
N ARG A 65 20.58 17.59 -0.10
CA ARG A 65 19.88 17.19 -1.32
C ARG A 65 18.42 17.47 -1.12
N ARG A 66 17.86 18.15 -2.12
CA ARG A 66 16.52 18.69 -2.07
C ARG A 66 15.82 18.38 -3.39
N VAL A 67 14.51 18.23 -3.33
CA VAL A 67 13.68 17.89 -4.48
C VAL A 67 12.47 18.80 -4.54
N ASP A 68 12.12 19.24 -5.75
CA ASP A 68 10.90 20.02 -5.98
C ASP A 68 9.66 19.13 -5.84
N ARG A 69 9.77 17.87 -6.26
CA ARG A 69 8.62 16.96 -6.40
C ARG A 69 8.98 15.53 -6.08
N VAL A 70 8.09 14.85 -5.39
CA VAL A 70 8.14 13.40 -5.18
C VAL A 70 6.88 12.80 -5.79
N LEU A 71 7.06 11.83 -6.67
CA LEU A 71 5.96 10.99 -7.16
C LEU A 71 6.08 9.61 -6.53
N VAL A 72 5.02 9.12 -5.92
CA VAL A 72 4.91 7.78 -5.38
C VAL A 72 4.03 6.96 -6.32
N THR A 73 4.53 5.80 -6.75
CA THR A 73 3.84 5.00 -7.77
C THR A 73 3.27 3.68 -7.26
N GLY A 74 3.48 3.36 -5.97
CA GLY A 74 2.76 2.32 -5.22
C GLY A 74 2.03 2.93 -4.02
N ALA A 75 1.00 2.25 -3.52
CA ALA A 75 0.25 2.68 -2.35
C ALA A 75 1.16 2.72 -1.12
N VAL A 76 1.06 3.81 -0.35
CA VAL A 76 1.77 3.97 0.93
C VAL A 76 0.84 4.52 1.98
N ARG A 77 0.92 4.01 3.22
CA ARG A 77 0.21 4.64 4.35
C ARG A 77 0.80 6.00 4.70
N MET A 78 2.13 6.09 4.73
CA MET A 78 2.88 7.30 5.03
C MET A 78 4.12 7.40 4.13
N LEU A 79 4.61 8.63 3.95
CA LEU A 79 5.87 8.85 3.25
C LEU A 79 7.05 8.53 4.19
N PRO A 80 8.14 7.91 3.71
CA PRO A 80 9.34 7.75 4.53
C PRO A 80 9.87 9.12 5.00
N PRO A 81 10.20 9.30 6.29
CA PRO A 81 10.63 10.58 6.85
C PRO A 81 11.83 11.20 6.13
N GLU A 82 12.74 10.36 5.63
CA GLU A 82 13.93 10.76 4.87
C GLU A 82 13.53 11.45 3.56
N ILE A 83 12.50 10.94 2.88
CA ILE A 83 11.99 11.51 1.64
C ILE A 83 11.18 12.79 1.92
N GLU A 84 10.38 12.78 2.99
CA GLU A 84 9.61 13.95 3.43
C GLU A 84 10.53 15.15 3.74
N ALA A 85 11.65 14.90 4.42
CA ALA A 85 12.64 15.91 4.76
C ALA A 85 13.36 16.52 3.54
N MET A 86 13.41 15.79 2.41
CA MET A 86 14.06 16.26 1.18
C MET A 86 13.21 17.23 0.36
N VAL A 87 11.89 17.29 0.59
CA VAL A 87 11.02 18.17 -0.21
C VAL A 87 11.24 19.63 0.17
N GLU A 88 11.47 20.48 -0.85
CA GLU A 88 11.66 21.92 -0.67
C GLU A 88 10.36 22.67 -0.34
N GLU A 89 10.53 23.89 0.15
CA GLU A 89 9.44 24.86 0.27
C GLU A 89 8.76 25.08 -1.08
N GLY A 90 7.42 24.97 -1.12
CA GLY A 90 6.63 25.04 -2.36
C GLY A 90 6.71 23.78 -3.22
N GLY A 91 7.49 22.77 -2.80
CA GLY A 91 7.50 21.45 -3.39
C GLY A 91 6.29 20.61 -2.99
N PHE A 92 6.08 19.48 -3.67
CA PHE A 92 4.95 18.60 -3.35
C PHE A 92 5.24 17.12 -3.55
N VAL A 93 4.48 16.30 -2.82
CA VAL A 93 4.40 14.86 -2.97
C VAL A 93 3.08 14.54 -3.66
N LEU A 94 3.09 13.69 -4.67
CA LEU A 94 1.89 13.18 -5.33
C LEU A 94 1.94 11.65 -5.29
N GLY A 95 0.93 11.04 -4.70
CA GLY A 95 0.92 9.58 -4.55
C GLY A 95 -0.42 9.04 -4.06
N PRO A 96 -0.65 7.74 -4.24
CA PRO A 96 -1.74 7.02 -3.58
C PRO A 96 -1.42 6.84 -2.09
N PHE A 97 -2.24 7.42 -1.22
CA PHE A 97 -2.14 7.28 0.23
C PHE A 97 -3.33 6.50 0.77
N GLY A 98 -3.06 5.54 1.66
CA GLY A 98 -4.06 4.67 2.26
C GLY A 98 -3.58 3.22 2.31
N GLY A 99 -4.46 2.34 2.78
CA GLY A 99 -4.18 0.92 2.89
C GLY A 99 -4.88 0.08 1.81
N PRO A 100 -5.01 -1.24 2.01
CA PRO A 100 -5.59 -2.15 1.01
C PRO A 100 -7.07 -1.88 0.72
N VAL A 101 -7.83 -1.36 1.68
CA VAL A 101 -9.29 -1.18 1.54
C VAL A 101 -9.63 0.16 0.89
N HIS A 102 -8.90 1.21 1.23
CA HIS A 102 -9.18 2.57 0.76
C HIS A 102 -7.92 3.37 0.50
N GLN A 103 -7.84 3.96 -0.70
CA GLN A 103 -6.73 4.81 -1.10
C GLN A 103 -7.25 6.08 -1.76
N ARG A 104 -6.62 7.21 -1.44
CA ARG A 104 -6.83 8.52 -2.07
C ARG A 104 -5.56 8.96 -2.77
N LEU A 105 -5.70 9.48 -3.98
CA LEU A 105 -4.60 10.17 -4.65
C LEU A 105 -4.47 11.56 -4.04
N LEU A 106 -3.41 11.80 -3.28
CA LEU A 106 -3.20 13.09 -2.62
C LEU A 106 -2.04 13.83 -3.27
N LYS A 107 -2.23 15.13 -3.49
CA LYS A 107 -1.13 16.09 -3.68
C LYS A 107 -0.89 16.80 -2.35
N ARG A 108 0.23 16.49 -1.70
CA ARG A 108 0.65 17.08 -0.42
C ARG A 108 1.69 18.16 -0.70
N GLU A 109 1.39 19.43 -0.46
CA GLU A 109 2.27 20.56 -0.76
C GLU A 109 2.89 21.12 0.53
N LYS A 110 4.20 21.39 0.50
CA LYS A 110 4.94 21.89 1.66
C LYS A 110 4.93 23.42 1.70
N GLN A 111 4.41 23.98 2.78
CA GLN A 111 4.38 25.43 3.01
C GLN A 111 4.82 25.73 4.45
N GLY A 112 6.04 26.24 4.61
CA GLY A 112 6.69 26.39 5.90
C GLY A 112 6.95 25.04 6.56
N ASP A 113 6.48 24.90 7.80
CA ASP A 113 6.58 23.67 8.60
C ASP A 113 5.32 22.79 8.49
N GLU A 114 4.37 23.16 7.60
CA GLU A 114 3.09 22.48 7.43
C GLU A 114 2.95 21.84 6.05
N TRP A 115 2.14 20.79 5.98
CA TRP A 115 1.74 20.14 4.74
C TRP A 115 0.26 20.39 4.47
N PHE A 116 -0.04 20.75 3.22
CA PHE A 116 -1.38 21.00 2.75
C PHE A 116 -1.77 19.95 1.72
N ASP A 117 -2.77 19.15 2.09
CA ASP A 117 -3.24 18.05 1.25
C ASP A 117 -4.37 18.53 0.33
N THR A 118 -4.21 18.24 -0.96
CA THR A 118 -5.28 18.34 -1.96
C THR A 118 -5.66 16.93 -2.38
N ASP A 119 -6.89 16.58 -2.09
CA ASP A 119 -7.45 15.28 -2.45
C ASP A 119 -7.92 15.26 -3.91
N LEU A 120 -7.37 14.33 -4.70
CA LEU A 120 -7.64 14.18 -6.12
C LEU A 120 -8.58 13.00 -6.43
N GLY A 121 -9.10 12.32 -5.40
CA GLY A 121 -10.10 11.25 -5.51
C GLY A 121 -9.56 9.86 -5.18
N GLY A 122 -10.49 8.88 -5.17
CA GLY A 122 -10.18 7.48 -4.91
C GLY A 122 -9.42 6.80 -6.05
N VAL A 123 -8.47 5.95 -5.72
CA VAL A 123 -7.63 5.20 -6.67
C VAL A 123 -7.35 3.79 -6.17
N VAL A 124 -6.83 2.93 -7.04
CA VAL A 124 -6.34 1.58 -6.67
C VAL A 124 -4.93 1.43 -7.22
N PHE A 125 -3.96 1.31 -6.30
CA PHE A 125 -2.57 1.00 -6.61
C PHE A 125 -2.14 -0.21 -5.81
N GLY A 126 -1.28 -1.05 -6.41
CA GLY A 126 -0.58 -2.09 -5.66
C GLY A 126 0.33 -1.47 -4.58
N PRO A 127 0.64 -2.23 -3.52
CA PRO A 127 1.45 -1.73 -2.41
C PRO A 127 2.85 -1.34 -2.88
N MET A 128 3.48 -0.42 -2.17
CA MET A 128 4.86 -0.06 -2.45
C MET A 128 5.84 -1.16 -2.05
N ASP A 129 5.53 -1.90 -0.99
CA ASP A 129 6.26 -3.11 -0.61
C ASP A 129 5.58 -4.32 -1.28
N LEU A 130 6.29 -4.99 -2.19
CA LEU A 130 5.75 -6.18 -2.85
C LEU A 130 5.53 -7.35 -1.88
N ASN A 131 6.24 -7.38 -0.74
CA ASN A 131 5.99 -8.41 0.28
C ASN A 131 4.57 -8.32 0.86
N GLU A 132 3.94 -7.14 0.84
CA GLU A 132 2.54 -7.00 1.28
C GLU A 132 1.57 -7.69 0.31
N SER A 133 1.89 -7.72 -0.98
CA SER A 133 1.05 -8.37 -2.00
C SER A 133 1.10 -9.89 -1.97
N GLU A 134 2.08 -10.48 -1.31
CA GLU A 134 2.25 -11.93 -1.17
C GLU A 134 1.64 -12.49 0.13
N ARG A 135 1.13 -11.62 1.02
CA ARG A 135 0.58 -12.06 2.31
C ARG A 135 -0.76 -12.75 2.14
N SER A 136 -0.96 -13.82 2.91
CA SER A 136 -2.26 -14.48 3.02
C SER A 136 -3.33 -13.50 3.52
N PRO A 137 -4.60 -13.61 3.09
CA PRO A 137 -5.70 -12.83 3.67
C PRO A 137 -5.88 -13.03 5.18
N LEU A 138 -5.42 -14.18 5.71
CA LEU A 138 -5.44 -14.51 7.14
C LEU A 138 -4.14 -14.15 7.86
N ASP A 139 -3.20 -13.48 7.17
CA ASP A 139 -2.04 -12.89 7.79
C ASP A 139 -2.48 -11.85 8.85
N PRO A 140 -1.94 -11.90 10.09
CA PRO A 140 -2.34 -10.98 11.14
C PRO A 140 -2.16 -9.51 10.78
N HIS A 141 -1.07 -9.18 10.08
CA HIS A 141 -0.79 -7.80 9.68
C HIS A 141 -1.75 -7.36 8.59
N SER A 142 -2.04 -8.22 7.61
CA SER A 142 -3.07 -7.95 6.60
C SER A 142 -4.43 -7.67 7.25
N LEU A 143 -4.89 -8.52 8.18
CA LEU A 143 -6.16 -8.31 8.89
C LEU A 143 -6.16 -7.01 9.70
N ALA A 144 -5.07 -6.73 10.42
CA ALA A 144 -4.92 -5.49 11.18
C ALA A 144 -5.01 -4.26 10.26
N ASP A 145 -4.33 -4.28 9.12
CA ASP A 145 -4.34 -3.22 8.11
C ASP A 145 -5.76 -3.00 7.54
N HIS A 146 -6.52 -4.06 7.29
CA HIS A 146 -7.92 -3.95 6.84
C HIS A 146 -8.82 -3.36 7.92
N LEU A 147 -8.71 -3.84 9.16
CA LEU A 147 -9.51 -3.32 10.28
C LEU A 147 -9.24 -1.84 10.54
N GLU A 148 -7.97 -1.42 10.45
CA GLU A 148 -7.55 -0.03 10.60
C GLU A 148 -8.14 0.85 9.49
N ASP A 149 -8.13 0.39 8.23
CA ASP A 149 -8.71 1.14 7.12
C ASP A 149 -10.23 1.28 7.26
N ILE A 150 -10.91 0.19 7.62
CA ILE A 150 -12.36 0.19 7.82
C ILE A 150 -12.74 1.10 8.98
N LEU A 151 -11.95 1.10 10.06
CA LEU A 151 -12.11 2.03 11.17
C LEU A 151 -11.98 3.49 10.70
N GLY A 152 -10.94 3.78 9.90
CA GLY A 152 -10.74 5.10 9.30
C GLY A 152 -11.96 5.55 8.50
N LEU A 153 -12.44 4.69 7.58
CA LEU A 153 -13.63 4.96 6.77
C LEU A 153 -14.89 5.18 7.62
N MET A 154 -15.12 4.32 8.61
CA MET A 154 -16.31 4.41 9.44
C MET A 154 -16.30 5.68 10.29
N SER A 155 -15.14 6.10 10.80
CA SER A 155 -14.98 7.32 11.59
C SER A 155 -15.33 8.60 10.81
N GLU A 156 -15.24 8.57 9.47
CA GLU A 156 -15.68 9.68 8.62
C GLU A 156 -17.20 9.78 8.48
N VAL A 157 -17.92 8.65 8.62
CA VAL A 157 -19.35 8.54 8.30
C VAL A 157 -20.22 8.53 9.56
N ILE A 158 -19.74 7.91 10.64
CA ILE A 158 -20.49 7.71 11.88
C ILE A 158 -19.64 8.03 13.11
N ASP A 159 -20.29 8.47 14.18
CA ASP A 159 -19.68 8.60 15.49
C ASP A 159 -19.65 7.20 16.14
N ILE A 160 -18.46 6.65 16.32
CA ILE A 160 -18.26 5.32 16.92
C ILE A 160 -18.05 5.53 18.42
N GLU A 161 -18.74 4.75 19.25
CA GLU A 161 -18.58 4.81 20.69
C GLU A 161 -17.12 4.56 21.10
N ASP A 162 -16.57 5.39 22.00
CA ASP A 162 -15.18 5.32 22.46
C ASP A 162 -14.78 3.91 22.92
N GLU A 163 -15.70 3.18 23.57
CA GLU A 163 -15.44 1.81 24.01
C GLU A 163 -15.19 0.85 22.84
N ALA A 164 -15.97 0.95 21.77
CA ALA A 164 -15.80 0.13 20.57
C ALA A 164 -14.51 0.48 19.81
N LEU A 165 -14.17 1.77 19.73
CA LEU A 165 -12.89 2.24 19.18
C LEU A 165 -11.70 1.63 19.92
N ASN A 166 -11.67 1.77 21.25
CA ASN A 166 -10.58 1.24 22.09
C ASN A 166 -10.45 -0.29 21.96
N ARG A 167 -11.56 -1.03 21.85
CA ARG A 167 -11.53 -2.48 21.65
C ARG A 167 -10.97 -2.87 20.29
N LEU A 168 -11.35 -2.14 19.24
CA LEU A 168 -10.84 -2.39 17.90
C LEU A 168 -9.35 -2.06 17.77
N GLU A 169 -8.90 -0.94 18.33
CA GLU A 169 -7.47 -0.62 18.44
C GLU A 169 -6.70 -1.70 19.23
N GLY A 170 -7.30 -2.24 20.29
CA GLY A 170 -6.75 -3.37 21.05
C GLY A 170 -6.64 -4.66 20.24
N LEU A 171 -7.64 -4.97 19.41
CA LEU A 171 -7.62 -6.12 18.50
C LEU A 171 -6.55 -5.94 17.41
N ILE A 172 -6.47 -4.77 16.78
CA ILE A 172 -5.44 -4.42 15.79
C ILE A 172 -4.04 -4.59 16.40
N THR A 173 -3.83 -4.09 17.61
CA THR A 173 -2.55 -4.24 18.33
C THR A 173 -2.24 -5.71 18.58
N SER A 174 -3.22 -6.48 19.07
CA SER A 174 -3.06 -7.90 19.37
C SER A 174 -2.72 -8.73 18.13
N LEU A 175 -3.34 -8.42 16.98
CA LEU A 175 -3.00 -9.03 15.69
C LEU A 175 -1.55 -8.72 15.29
N ARG A 176 -1.10 -7.48 15.41
CA ARG A 176 0.29 -7.07 15.09
C ARG A 176 1.33 -7.69 16.03
N GLU A 177 0.94 -8.08 17.24
CA GLU A 177 1.80 -8.70 18.25
C GLU A 177 1.84 -10.23 18.19
N LEU A 178 1.05 -10.86 17.30
CA LEU A 178 1.11 -12.31 17.09
C LEU A 178 2.51 -12.74 16.61
N PRO A 179 2.96 -13.95 16.99
CA PRO A 179 4.26 -14.44 16.59
C PRO A 179 4.36 -14.55 15.05
N PRO A 180 5.52 -14.25 14.43
CA PRO A 180 5.64 -14.26 12.97
C PRO A 180 5.65 -15.66 12.34
N ASP A 181 5.87 -16.71 13.15
CA ASP A 181 5.93 -18.11 12.74
C ASP A 181 4.59 -18.84 12.92
N LEU A 182 3.50 -18.22 12.48
CA LEU A 182 2.17 -18.85 12.54
C LEU A 182 2.08 -20.07 11.61
N PRO A 183 1.31 -21.10 12.01
CA PRO A 183 1.00 -22.19 11.11
C PRO A 183 0.24 -21.66 9.89
N PRO A 184 0.57 -22.10 8.67
CA PRO A 184 -0.17 -21.67 7.49
C PRO A 184 -1.62 -22.18 7.57
N LEU A 185 -2.56 -21.36 7.08
CA LEU A 185 -3.92 -21.77 6.77
C LEU A 185 -4.12 -21.72 5.26
N ASP A 186 -4.55 -22.84 4.71
CA ASP A 186 -4.85 -23.03 3.30
C ASP A 186 -6.17 -23.82 3.12
N GLU A 187 -6.54 -24.10 1.88
CA GLU A 187 -7.78 -24.82 1.55
C GLU A 187 -7.82 -26.26 2.05
N ASP A 188 -6.65 -26.85 2.36
CA ASP A 188 -6.52 -28.23 2.86
C ASP A 188 -6.54 -28.30 4.40
N SER A 189 -6.58 -27.14 5.07
CA SER A 189 -6.59 -27.05 6.53
C SER A 189 -7.90 -27.59 7.11
N THR A 190 -7.79 -28.43 8.14
CA THR A 190 -8.95 -29.04 8.81
C THR A 190 -9.69 -28.03 9.70
N GLU A 191 -10.96 -28.30 10.00
CA GLU A 191 -11.75 -27.45 10.92
C GLU A 191 -11.07 -27.26 12.28
N ASP A 192 -10.44 -28.33 12.81
CA ASP A 192 -9.72 -28.27 14.08
C ASP A 192 -8.48 -27.36 13.97
N GLU A 193 -7.71 -27.46 12.88
CA GLU A 193 -6.53 -26.60 12.64
C GLU A 193 -6.91 -25.13 12.48
N ILE A 194 -8.05 -24.84 11.84
CA ILE A 194 -8.58 -23.48 11.72
C ILE A 194 -8.98 -22.94 13.10
N LEU A 195 -9.70 -23.72 13.91
CA LEU A 195 -10.16 -23.27 15.23
C LEU A 195 -9.02 -23.10 16.24
N GLU A 196 -7.98 -23.92 16.15
CA GLU A 196 -6.77 -23.83 16.98
C GLU A 196 -5.77 -22.77 16.48
N HIS A 197 -6.03 -22.14 15.33
CA HIS A 197 -5.15 -21.13 14.78
C HIS A 197 -5.16 -19.85 15.64
N PRO A 198 -4.00 -19.27 16.02
CA PRO A 198 -3.93 -18.13 16.94
C PRO A 198 -4.74 -16.90 16.49
N VAL A 199 -4.79 -16.62 15.19
CA VAL A 199 -5.64 -15.53 14.64
C VAL A 199 -7.11 -15.83 14.88
N MET A 200 -7.54 -17.07 14.66
CA MET A 200 -8.94 -17.46 14.81
C MET A 200 -9.34 -17.49 16.29
N GLU A 201 -8.48 -17.99 17.17
CA GLU A 201 -8.70 -17.90 18.62
C GLU A 201 -8.89 -16.44 19.07
N LEU A 202 -8.03 -15.53 18.62
CA LEU A 202 -8.12 -14.12 18.94
C LEU A 202 -9.44 -13.50 18.44
N LEU A 203 -9.82 -13.77 17.19
CA LEU A 203 -11.09 -13.29 16.64
C LEU A 203 -12.28 -13.85 17.43
N LEU A 204 -12.28 -15.15 17.73
CA LEU A 204 -13.33 -15.83 18.50
C LEU A 204 -13.48 -15.26 19.91
N MET A 205 -12.38 -14.90 20.58
CA MET A 205 -12.40 -14.24 21.89
C MET A 205 -13.10 -12.88 21.84
N GLU A 206 -13.00 -12.17 20.71
CA GLU A 206 -13.60 -10.85 20.51
C GLU A 206 -14.98 -10.92 19.80
N MET A 207 -15.47 -12.10 19.41
CA MET A 207 -16.71 -12.23 18.62
C MET A 207 -17.97 -11.69 19.29
N GLU A 208 -18.04 -11.65 20.63
CA GLU A 208 -19.24 -11.19 21.34
C GLU A 208 -19.61 -9.73 21.00
N TRP A 209 -18.61 -8.86 20.90
CA TRP A 209 -18.82 -7.45 20.53
C TRP A 209 -18.53 -7.19 19.06
N LEU A 210 -17.68 -8.00 18.42
CA LEU A 210 -17.35 -7.87 17.01
C LEU A 210 -18.52 -8.34 16.13
N GLY A 211 -19.32 -9.31 16.57
CA GLY A 211 -20.41 -9.91 15.82
C GLY A 211 -21.40 -8.90 15.20
N PRO A 212 -21.89 -7.88 15.94
CA PRO A 212 -22.72 -6.82 15.38
C PRO A 212 -22.03 -5.95 14.31
N MET A 213 -20.71 -5.81 14.38
CA MET A 213 -19.89 -5.02 13.45
C MET A 213 -19.39 -5.86 12.25
N TRP A 214 -19.37 -7.18 12.40
CA TRP A 214 -18.90 -8.13 11.38
C TRP A 214 -19.53 -7.96 10.00
N PRO A 215 -20.85 -7.68 9.85
CA PRO A 215 -21.43 -7.42 8.53
C PRO A 215 -20.82 -6.20 7.83
N LEU A 216 -20.41 -5.17 8.60
CA LEU A 216 -19.75 -4.00 8.04
C LEU A 216 -18.36 -4.39 7.54
N PHE A 217 -17.62 -5.18 8.33
CA PHE A 217 -16.33 -5.70 7.91
C PHE A 217 -16.43 -6.62 6.69
N GLY A 218 -17.48 -7.45 6.58
CA GLY A 218 -17.66 -8.37 5.45
C GLY A 218 -17.91 -7.70 4.10
N GLU A 219 -18.28 -6.42 4.05
CA GLU A 219 -18.38 -5.63 2.81
C GLU A 219 -17.03 -5.06 2.36
N TYR A 220 -16.07 -4.87 3.28
CA TYR A 220 -14.80 -4.16 3.05
C TYR A 220 -13.55 -4.99 3.31
N LEU A 221 -13.68 -6.15 3.96
CA LEU A 221 -12.77 -7.26 3.82
C LEU A 221 -13.23 -7.95 2.53
N PRO A 222 -12.67 -7.64 1.35
CA PRO A 222 -12.69 -8.62 0.29
C PRO A 222 -11.90 -9.78 0.85
N ILE A 223 -12.62 -10.68 1.51
CA ILE A 223 -12.06 -11.97 1.74
C ILE A 223 -11.93 -12.53 0.33
N GLU A 224 -10.70 -12.60 -0.16
CA GLU A 224 -10.32 -13.52 -1.22
C GLU A 224 -10.65 -14.99 -0.84
N LEU A 225 -11.41 -15.26 0.24
CA LEU A 225 -12.24 -16.45 0.43
C LEU A 225 -13.38 -16.57 -0.60
N ALA A 226 -13.67 -15.54 -1.38
CA ALA A 226 -14.41 -15.68 -2.63
C ALA A 226 -13.46 -16.18 -3.74
N ASN A 227 -13.20 -17.48 -3.68
CA ASN A 227 -12.45 -18.29 -4.63
C ASN A 227 -12.85 -17.97 -6.10
N PRO A 228 -12.02 -17.27 -6.89
CA PRO A 228 -12.29 -16.99 -8.32
C PRO A 228 -12.17 -18.23 -9.22
N GLY A 229 -12.14 -19.43 -8.63
CA GLY A 229 -12.04 -20.73 -9.30
C GLY A 229 -12.86 -21.84 -8.66
N SER A 230 -13.73 -21.56 -7.68
CA SER A 230 -14.71 -22.56 -7.24
C SER A 230 -15.65 -22.83 -8.42
N PRO A 231 -15.96 -24.09 -8.77
CA PRO A 231 -16.91 -24.38 -9.84
C PRO A 231 -18.23 -23.67 -9.54
N ASP A 232 -18.53 -22.65 -10.34
CA ASP A 232 -19.70 -21.78 -10.20
C ASP A 232 -20.97 -22.62 -10.00
N ASP A 233 -21.68 -22.38 -8.89
CA ASP A 233 -23.13 -22.50 -8.93
C ASP A 233 -23.60 -21.43 -9.91
N GLU A 234 -23.99 -21.88 -11.09
CA GLU A 234 -24.36 -21.09 -12.27
C GLU A 234 -25.30 -19.90 -11.94
N GLU A 235 -24.76 -18.68 -11.82
CA GLU A 235 -25.53 -17.46 -12.10
C GLU A 235 -24.83 -16.62 -13.20
N PRO A 236 -25.51 -16.36 -14.33
CA PRO A 236 -24.89 -15.73 -15.49
C PRO A 236 -24.93 -14.20 -15.37
N GLY A 237 -23.79 -13.57 -15.10
CA GLY A 237 -23.70 -12.12 -15.22
C GLY A 237 -22.36 -11.50 -14.88
N MET A 238 -21.56 -11.25 -15.93
CA MET A 238 -20.53 -10.21 -16.09
C MET A 238 -19.20 -10.78 -16.59
N ALA A 239 -19.15 -11.11 -17.88
CA ALA A 239 -17.91 -11.34 -18.60
C ALA A 239 -17.21 -9.99 -18.88
N GLY A 240 -16.05 -9.77 -18.27
CA GLY A 240 -15.18 -8.63 -18.51
C GLY A 240 -13.72 -9.03 -18.30
N GLY A 241 -13.22 -9.95 -19.12
CA GLY A 241 -11.81 -10.34 -19.10
C GLY A 241 -10.90 -9.20 -19.56
N HIS A 242 -9.81 -8.97 -18.83
CA HIS A 242 -8.68 -8.17 -19.27
C HIS A 242 -7.55 -9.08 -19.73
N GLU A 243 -7.65 -9.57 -20.97
CA GLU A 243 -6.54 -10.28 -21.64
C GLU A 243 -5.40 -9.33 -22.08
N ASP A 244 -5.50 -8.03 -21.80
CA ASP A 244 -4.57 -6.99 -22.27
C ASP A 244 -3.41 -6.68 -21.28
N LEU A 245 -3.18 -7.49 -20.25
CA LEU A 245 -2.11 -7.26 -19.25
C LEU A 245 -1.11 -8.41 -19.12
N VAL A 246 -0.64 -8.96 -20.24
CA VAL A 246 0.60 -9.77 -20.28
C VAL A 246 1.52 -9.22 -21.38
N PRO A 247 2.83 -8.99 -21.12
CA PRO A 247 3.78 -8.44 -22.10
C PRO A 247 3.94 -9.26 -23.38
#